data_AF-A0A1L9NWS0-F1
#
_entry.id   AF-A0A1L9NWS0-F1
#
_cell.length_a   1.000
_cell.length_b   1.000
_cell.length_c   1.000
_cell.angle_alpha   90.00
_cell.angle_beta   90.00
_cell.angle_gamma   90.00
#
_symmetry.space_group_name_H-M   'P 1'
#
loop_
_entity.id
_entity.type
_entity.pdbx_description
1 polymer ?
#
loop_
_entity_poly.entity_id
_entity_poly.type
_entity_poly.pdbx_seq_one_letter_code
_entity_poly.pdbx_strand_id
1 'polypeptide(L)'
;MWYLAHGVFRRVFAPSITAFQPDVVHGHDGLALPLTVRVAQASGAICVFDSHELEAHRNHPLIWAMRPRIQALERRFLPRVNAVLTVSRTIASHLEEHYAIKRPTVLYNAPPRTPAPLPQRWKGSPRMTVRYEAELNATAVLLVYTGNIATGRGIEQTLQNLAELEQNAQDQRDIHLEVVRQNWTAC
;
A
#
# COMPACT_ATOMS: atom_id res chain seq x y z
N MET A 1 -6.13 3.40 21.44
CA MET A 1 -7.12 3.42 20.34
C MET A 1 -7.00 2.22 19.39
N TRP A 2 -5.83 1.92 18.81
CA TRP A 2 -5.66 0.80 17.84
C TRP A 2 -6.00 -0.62 18.36
N TYR A 3 -5.79 -0.92 19.64
CA TYR A 3 -6.21 -2.20 20.24
C TYR A 3 -7.72 -2.33 20.43
N LEU A 4 -8.37 -1.22 20.82
CA LEU A 4 -9.83 -1.18 20.86
C LEU A 4 -10.38 -1.43 19.46
N ALA A 5 -9.70 -0.94 18.42
CA ALA A 5 -10.09 -1.19 17.03
C ALA A 5 -10.16 -2.69 16.71
N HIS A 6 -9.15 -3.50 17.05
CA HIS A 6 -9.22 -4.96 16.82
C HIS A 6 -10.35 -5.63 17.59
N GLY A 7 -10.56 -5.22 18.86
CA GLY A 7 -11.62 -5.75 19.70
C GLY A 7 -13.01 -5.42 19.16
N VAL A 8 -13.23 -4.16 18.78
CA VAL A 8 -14.48 -3.65 18.21
C VAL A 8 -14.71 -4.25 16.83
N PHE A 9 -13.73 -4.20 15.94
CA PHE A 9 -13.80 -4.77 14.59
C PHE A 9 -14.19 -6.25 14.67
N ARG A 10 -13.52 -7.02 15.53
CA ARG A 10 -13.89 -8.41 15.77
C ARG A 10 -15.32 -8.55 16.31
N ARG A 11 -15.70 -7.78 17.33
CA ARG A 11 -17.02 -7.89 17.98
C ARG A 11 -18.16 -7.58 17.00
N VAL A 12 -17.96 -6.63 16.10
CA VAL A 12 -18.95 -6.21 15.11
C VAL A 12 -19.07 -7.23 13.97
N PHE A 13 -17.94 -7.69 13.42
CA PHE A 13 -17.97 -8.48 12.18
C PHE A 13 -17.92 -10.00 12.39
N ALA A 14 -17.32 -10.50 13.47
CA ALA A 14 -17.16 -11.95 13.67
C ALA A 14 -18.50 -12.73 13.67
N PRO A 15 -19.57 -12.28 14.35
CA PRO A 15 -20.82 -13.05 14.39
C PRO A 15 -21.40 -13.29 13.00
N SER A 16 -21.47 -12.24 12.17
CA SER A 16 -22.04 -12.33 10.81
C SER A 16 -21.18 -13.18 9.88
N ILE A 17 -19.84 -13.06 9.95
CA ILE A 17 -18.96 -13.86 9.09
C ILE A 17 -18.95 -15.32 9.54
N THR A 18 -18.96 -15.63 10.84
CA THR A 18 -19.09 -17.01 11.31
C THR A 18 -20.45 -17.61 10.93
N ALA A 19 -21.54 -16.85 11.03
CA ALA A 19 -22.87 -17.32 10.63
C ALA A 19 -22.98 -17.63 9.13
N PHE A 20 -22.18 -16.96 8.29
CA PHE A 20 -22.08 -17.25 6.87
C PHE A 20 -21.43 -18.62 6.55
N GLN A 21 -20.71 -19.23 7.49
CA GLN A 21 -20.02 -20.52 7.32
C GLN A 21 -19.10 -20.57 6.09
N PRO A 22 -18.08 -19.68 6.01
CA PRO A 22 -17.18 -19.63 4.86
C PRO A 22 -16.26 -20.85 4.79
N ASP A 23 -15.96 -21.31 3.58
CA ASP A 23 -14.88 -22.29 3.34
C ASP A 23 -13.49 -21.64 3.45
N VAL A 24 -13.39 -20.34 3.13
CA VAL A 24 -12.15 -19.56 3.15
C VAL A 24 -12.41 -18.16 3.71
N VAL A 25 -11.53 -17.69 4.60
CA VAL A 25 -11.54 -16.32 5.12
C VAL A 25 -10.23 -15.64 4.73
N HIS A 26 -10.33 -14.57 3.95
CA HIS A 26 -9.20 -13.78 3.49
C HIS A 26 -9.19 -12.41 4.18
N GLY A 27 -8.27 -12.19 5.11
CA GLY A 27 -8.10 -10.91 5.80
C GLY A 27 -7.07 -10.02 5.14
N HIS A 28 -7.39 -8.74 4.99
CA HIS A 28 -6.47 -7.71 4.47
C HIS A 28 -6.10 -6.73 5.59
N ASP A 29 -4.83 -6.35 5.65
CA ASP A 29 -4.24 -5.41 6.62
C ASP A 29 -4.20 -5.90 8.08
N GLY A 30 -3.31 -5.33 8.88
CA GLY A 30 -3.05 -5.78 10.26
C GLY A 30 -4.27 -5.78 11.17
N LEU A 31 -5.26 -4.91 10.91
CA LEU A 31 -6.51 -4.83 11.69
C LEU A 31 -7.34 -6.10 11.58
N ALA A 32 -7.38 -6.74 10.40
CA ALA A 32 -8.21 -7.90 10.14
C ALA A 32 -7.62 -9.19 10.73
N LEU A 33 -6.30 -9.26 10.92
CA LEU A 33 -5.59 -10.50 11.30
C LEU A 33 -6.23 -11.24 12.50
N PRO A 34 -6.55 -10.62 13.64
CA PRO A 34 -7.16 -11.33 14.78
C PRO A 34 -8.61 -11.73 14.57
N LEU A 35 -9.33 -11.07 13.66
CA LEU A 35 -10.69 -11.42 13.27
C LEU A 35 -10.64 -12.64 12.34
N THR A 36 -9.84 -12.56 11.28
CA THR A 36 -9.67 -13.60 10.25
C THR A 36 -9.31 -14.94 10.88
N VAL A 37 -8.30 -14.98 11.74
CA VAL A 37 -7.89 -16.22 12.41
C VAL A 37 -9.02 -16.80 13.26
N ARG A 38 -9.78 -15.96 13.98
CA ARG A 38 -10.84 -16.45 14.87
C ARG A 38 -12.05 -16.96 14.12
N VAL A 39 -12.47 -16.27 13.06
CA VAL A 39 -13.60 -16.72 12.26
C VAL A 39 -13.25 -18.00 11.51
N ALA A 40 -12.03 -18.11 10.97
CA ALA A 40 -11.57 -19.33 10.34
C ALA A 40 -11.58 -20.51 11.32
N GLN A 41 -11.07 -20.32 12.55
CA GLN A 41 -11.12 -21.33 13.60
C GLN A 41 -12.56 -21.72 13.98
N ALA A 42 -13.47 -20.75 14.10
CA ALA A 42 -14.86 -21.01 14.48
C ALA A 42 -15.68 -21.70 13.38
N SER A 43 -15.29 -21.54 12.12
CA SER A 43 -16.03 -22.05 10.95
C SER A 43 -15.35 -23.26 10.31
N GLY A 44 -14.14 -23.65 10.75
CA GLY A 44 -13.33 -24.68 10.09
C GLY A 44 -12.74 -24.23 8.74
N ALA A 45 -12.77 -22.94 8.44
CA ALA A 45 -12.36 -22.37 7.16
C ALA A 45 -10.83 -22.33 6.99
N ILE A 46 -10.37 -22.26 5.74
CA ILE A 46 -8.98 -21.92 5.43
C ILE A 46 -8.73 -20.43 5.73
N CYS A 47 -7.71 -20.14 6.55
CA CYS A 47 -7.31 -18.79 6.91
C CYS A 47 -6.23 -18.27 5.96
N VAL A 48 -6.54 -17.23 5.18
CA VAL A 48 -5.59 -16.50 4.33
C VAL A 48 -5.42 -15.08 4.85
N PHE A 49 -4.18 -14.60 4.93
CA PHE A 49 -3.88 -13.24 5.36
C PHE A 49 -3.04 -12.50 4.34
N ASP A 50 -3.48 -11.32 3.92
CA ASP A 50 -2.72 -10.41 3.09
C ASP A 50 -2.16 -9.26 3.94
N SER A 51 -0.84 -9.25 4.05
CA SER A 51 -0.11 -8.24 4.83
C SER A 51 -0.06 -6.89 4.13
N HIS A 52 -0.20 -6.84 2.80
CA HIS A 52 0.05 -5.68 1.92
C HIS A 52 1.44 -5.07 2.05
N GLU A 53 1.77 -4.52 3.20
CA GLU A 53 3.05 -3.89 3.55
C GLU A 53 3.58 -4.47 4.88
N LEU A 54 4.72 -3.95 5.36
CA LEU A 54 5.21 -4.25 6.71
C LEU A 54 4.51 -3.35 7.73
N GLU A 55 3.45 -3.85 8.38
CA GLU A 55 2.65 -3.05 9.33
C GLU A 55 3.50 -2.40 10.44
N ALA A 56 4.44 -3.15 11.01
CA ALA A 56 5.35 -2.67 12.06
C ALA A 56 6.41 -1.66 11.54
N HIS A 57 6.58 -1.54 10.22
CA HIS A 57 7.63 -0.73 9.58
C HIS A 57 7.07 0.24 8.52
N ARG A 58 5.76 0.47 8.51
CA ARG A 58 5.12 1.38 7.55
C ARG A 58 5.64 2.80 7.70
N ASN A 59 5.71 3.55 6.59
CA ASN A 59 6.26 4.91 6.57
C ASN A 59 5.44 5.92 7.41
N HIS A 60 4.18 5.64 7.72
CA HIS A 60 3.39 6.54 8.55
C HIS A 60 3.90 6.49 9.99
N PRO A 61 4.17 7.65 10.65
CA PRO A 61 4.70 7.67 12.01
C PRO A 61 3.81 6.85 12.94
N LEU A 62 4.40 5.79 13.48
CA LEU A 62 3.82 5.00 14.56
C LEU A 62 4.22 5.66 15.87
N ILE A 63 3.27 5.79 16.80
CA ILE A 63 3.61 6.13 18.18
C ILE A 63 4.57 5.04 18.67
N TRP A 64 5.63 5.41 19.41
CA TRP A 64 6.73 4.52 19.82
C TRP A 64 6.27 3.15 20.38
N ALA A 65 5.14 3.11 21.08
CA ALA A 65 4.58 1.88 21.64
C ALA A 65 3.87 0.99 20.61
N MET A 66 3.43 1.50 19.46
CA MET A 66 2.61 0.75 18.50
C MET A 66 3.39 -0.33 17.74
N ARG A 67 4.67 -0.09 17.42
CA ARG A 67 5.49 -1.08 16.73
C ARG A 67 5.63 -2.42 17.49
N PRO A 68 6.12 -2.45 18.74
CA PRO A 68 6.23 -3.73 19.47
C PRO A 68 4.87 -4.39 19.68
N ARG A 69 3.81 -3.58 19.74
CA ARG A 69 2.42 -4.02 19.87
C ARG A 69 1.89 -4.72 18.62
N ILE A 70 2.18 -4.18 17.44
CA ILE A 70 1.88 -4.79 16.13
C ILE A 70 2.66 -6.10 16.03
N GLN A 71 3.97 -6.08 16.31
CA GLN A 71 4.81 -7.28 16.26
C GLN A 71 4.33 -8.38 17.21
N ALA A 72 3.88 -8.04 18.42
CA ALA A 72 3.32 -9.00 19.35
C ALA A 72 2.02 -9.63 18.84
N LEU A 73 1.19 -8.85 18.15
CA LEU A 73 -0.05 -9.33 17.53
C LEU A 73 0.26 -10.23 16.34
N GLU A 74 1.14 -9.81 15.45
CA GLU A 74 1.61 -10.61 14.30
C GLU A 74 2.24 -11.93 14.77
N ARG A 75 3.15 -11.89 15.75
CA ARG A 75 3.76 -13.09 16.34
C ARG A 75 2.74 -14.05 16.96
N ARG A 76 1.62 -13.53 17.47
CA ARG A 76 0.54 -14.36 18.04
C ARG A 76 -0.31 -15.04 16.96
N PHE A 77 -0.58 -14.35 15.85
CA PHE A 77 -1.61 -14.75 14.89
C PHE A 77 -1.06 -15.29 13.56
N LEU A 78 0.04 -14.77 13.03
CA LEU A 78 0.60 -15.23 11.75
C LEU A 78 0.92 -16.73 11.72
N PRO A 79 1.47 -17.35 12.80
CA PRO A 79 1.70 -18.81 12.81
C PRO A 79 0.42 -19.66 12.73
N ARG A 80 -0.77 -19.05 12.86
CA ARG A 80 -2.07 -19.72 12.81
C ARG A 80 -2.76 -19.57 11.46
N VAL A 81 -2.15 -18.85 10.52
CA VAL A 81 -2.68 -18.61 9.17
C VAL A 81 -2.19 -19.72 8.25
N ASN A 82 -3.06 -20.22 7.36
CA ASN A 82 -2.71 -21.27 6.42
C ASN A 82 -1.84 -20.75 5.26
N ALA A 83 -2.10 -19.53 4.79
CA ALA A 83 -1.32 -18.87 3.75
C ALA A 83 -1.21 -17.35 3.99
N VAL A 84 -0.01 -16.80 3.80
CA VAL A 84 0.25 -15.36 3.90
C VAL A 84 0.62 -14.80 2.52
N LEU A 85 0.06 -13.64 2.17
CA LEU A 85 0.32 -12.88 0.96
C LEU A 85 1.03 -11.57 1.28
N THR A 86 1.87 -11.10 0.36
CA THR A 86 2.51 -9.79 0.42
C THR A 86 2.96 -9.31 -0.96
N VAL A 87 3.40 -8.06 -1.10
CA VAL A 87 3.69 -7.42 -2.39
C VAL A 87 5.17 -7.39 -2.77
N SER A 88 6.09 -7.87 -1.91
CA SER A 88 7.52 -7.85 -2.18
C SER A 88 8.25 -9.07 -1.64
N ARG A 89 9.28 -9.52 -2.37
CA ARG A 89 10.19 -10.59 -1.92
C ARG A 89 10.93 -10.23 -0.63
N THR A 90 11.29 -8.97 -0.45
CA THR A 90 11.98 -8.50 0.77
C THR A 90 11.05 -8.54 1.98
N ILE A 91 9.79 -8.18 1.80
CA ILE A 91 8.77 -8.30 2.84
C ILE A 91 8.50 -9.77 3.16
N ALA A 92 8.38 -10.63 2.15
CA ALA A 92 8.19 -12.06 2.35
C ALA A 92 9.32 -12.68 3.18
N SER A 93 10.58 -12.38 2.86
CA SER A 93 11.74 -12.84 3.65
C SER A 93 11.71 -12.28 5.08
N HIS A 94 11.40 -11.00 5.26
CA HIS A 94 11.28 -10.42 6.60
C HIS A 94 10.21 -11.12 7.45
N LEU A 95 9.02 -11.37 6.88
CA LEU A 95 7.93 -12.03 7.60
C LEU A 95 8.26 -13.48 7.94
N GLU A 96 8.87 -14.22 7.01
CA GLU A 96 9.36 -15.59 7.20
C GLU A 96 10.33 -15.66 8.38
N GLU A 97 11.38 -14.85 8.36
CA GLU A 97 12.44 -14.85 9.37
C GLU A 97 11.94 -14.31 10.73
N HIS A 98 11.21 -13.19 10.73
CA HIS A 98 10.85 -12.49 11.97
C HIS A 98 9.71 -13.17 12.75
N TYR A 99 8.81 -13.86 12.05
CA TYR A 99 7.65 -14.53 12.63
C TYR A 99 7.71 -16.06 12.57
N ALA A 100 8.77 -16.64 11.99
CA ALA A 100 8.97 -18.08 11.85
C ALA A 100 7.76 -18.78 11.18
N ILE A 101 7.29 -18.20 10.08
CA ILE A 101 6.18 -18.73 9.28
C ILE A 101 6.68 -19.24 7.93
N LYS A 102 5.89 -20.07 7.23
CA LYS A 102 6.16 -20.42 5.83
C LYS A 102 6.29 -19.14 5.01
N ARG A 103 7.26 -19.10 4.09
CA ARG A 103 7.48 -17.97 3.18
C ARG A 103 6.17 -17.48 2.55
N PRO A 104 5.78 -16.21 2.76
CA PRO A 104 4.61 -15.62 2.12
C PRO A 104 4.67 -15.68 0.60
N THR A 105 3.52 -15.88 -0.02
CA THR A 105 3.38 -15.81 -1.48
C THR A 105 3.42 -14.35 -1.91
N VAL A 106 4.29 -14.03 -2.87
CA VAL A 106 4.41 -12.65 -3.38
C VAL A 106 3.42 -12.43 -4.50
N LEU A 107 2.45 -11.54 -4.27
CA LEU A 107 1.48 -11.09 -5.26
C LEU A 107 1.71 -9.61 -5.53
N TYR A 108 2.27 -9.29 -6.70
CA TYR A 108 2.53 -7.91 -7.09
C TYR A 108 1.23 -7.20 -7.46
N ASN A 109 1.08 -5.96 -6.99
CA ASN A 109 0.11 -5.06 -7.60
C ASN A 109 0.57 -4.75 -9.03
N ALA A 110 -0.18 -5.22 -10.02
CA ALA A 110 0.15 -5.07 -11.42
C ALA A 110 -1.01 -4.37 -12.14
N PRO A 111 -0.73 -3.35 -12.97
CA PRO A 111 -1.77 -2.78 -13.81
C PRO A 111 -2.28 -3.85 -14.80
N PRO A 112 -3.55 -3.74 -15.24
CA PRO A 112 -4.08 -4.64 -16.24
C PRO A 112 -3.24 -4.57 -17.53
N ARG A 113 -3.01 -5.73 -18.16
CA ARG A 113 -2.23 -5.81 -19.41
C ARG A 113 -2.84 -4.99 -20.54
N THR A 114 -4.17 -4.94 -20.58
CA THR A 114 -4.90 -4.08 -21.50
C THR A 114 -5.35 -2.84 -20.74
N PRO A 115 -5.08 -1.62 -21.23
CA PRO A 115 -5.57 -0.40 -20.61
C PRO A 115 -7.09 -0.48 -20.45
N ALA A 116 -7.57 -0.32 -19.22
CA ALA A 116 -9.00 -0.20 -19.01
C ALA A 116 -9.49 1.09 -19.68
N PRO A 117 -10.69 1.09 -20.29
CA PRO A 117 -11.30 2.33 -20.74
C PRO A 117 -11.44 3.27 -19.55
N LEU A 118 -11.25 4.56 -19.80
CA LEU A 118 -11.35 5.58 -18.76
C LEU A 118 -12.72 5.50 -18.07
N PRO A 119 -12.79 5.61 -16.73
CA PRO A 119 -14.07 5.61 -16.04
C PRO A 119 -14.97 6.73 -16.58
N GLN A 120 -16.28 6.50 -16.62
CA GLN A 120 -17.24 7.40 -17.27
C GLN A 120 -17.12 8.86 -16.80
N ARG A 121 -16.84 9.07 -15.50
CA ARG A 121 -16.62 10.41 -14.90
C ARG A 121 -15.47 11.21 -15.52
N TRP A 122 -14.57 10.54 -16.24
CA TRP A 122 -13.43 11.16 -16.92
C TRP A 122 -13.58 11.16 -18.45
N LYS A 123 -14.73 10.72 -18.99
CA LYS A 123 -15.03 10.80 -20.42
C LYS A 123 -15.72 12.14 -20.72
N GLY A 124 -15.34 12.81 -21.80
CA GLY A 124 -16.01 14.03 -22.28
C GLY A 124 -15.36 15.35 -21.88
N SER A 125 -14.50 15.38 -20.87
CA SER A 125 -13.64 16.55 -20.63
C SER A 125 -12.57 16.64 -21.72
N PRO A 126 -12.34 17.81 -22.35
CA PRO A 126 -11.17 18.01 -23.20
C PRO A 126 -9.94 17.66 -22.38
N ARG A 127 -9.16 16.69 -22.86
CA ARG A 127 -7.92 16.31 -22.21
C ARG A 127 -6.79 16.98 -22.93
N MET A 128 -6.05 17.77 -22.18
CA MET A 128 -4.81 18.30 -22.68
C MET A 128 -3.64 17.51 -22.12
N THR A 129 -2.48 17.62 -22.78
CA THR A 129 -1.28 16.97 -22.26
C THR A 129 -0.80 17.73 -21.03
N VAL A 130 -0.14 17.05 -20.08
CA VAL A 130 0.54 17.71 -18.94
C VAL A 130 1.47 18.82 -19.45
N ARG A 131 2.13 18.59 -20.59
CA ARG A 131 2.99 19.58 -21.25
C ARG A 131 2.23 20.86 -21.61
N TYR A 132 1.05 20.73 -22.19
CA TYR A 132 0.23 21.89 -22.55
C TYR A 132 -0.28 22.61 -21.30
N GLU A 133 -0.82 21.87 -20.32
CA GLU A 133 -1.38 22.50 -19.11
C GLU A 133 -0.32 23.23 -18.29
N ALA A 134 0.91 22.72 -18.30
CA ALA A 134 2.07 23.36 -17.68
C ALA A 134 2.78 24.36 -18.61
N GLU A 135 2.20 24.69 -19.78
CA GLU A 135 2.72 25.68 -20.74
C GLU A 135 4.18 25.43 -21.18
N LEU A 136 4.58 24.16 -21.25
CA LEU A 136 5.95 23.77 -21.54
C LEU A 136 6.23 23.72 -23.05
N ASN A 137 7.37 24.26 -23.48
CA ASN A 137 7.80 24.18 -24.87
C ASN A 137 8.09 22.71 -25.29
N ALA A 138 8.19 22.46 -26.60
CA ALA A 138 8.38 21.12 -27.14
C ALA A 138 9.73 20.46 -26.76
N THR A 139 10.73 21.27 -26.42
CA THR A 139 12.10 20.84 -26.09
C THR A 139 12.33 20.63 -24.60
N ALA A 140 11.42 21.09 -23.73
CA ALA A 140 11.56 21.00 -22.28
C ALA A 140 11.52 19.54 -21.82
N VAL A 141 12.40 19.19 -20.89
CA VAL A 141 12.40 17.87 -20.25
C VAL A 141 11.30 17.85 -19.21
N LEU A 142 10.29 16.99 -19.39
CA LEU A 142 9.16 16.85 -18.47
C LEU A 142 9.35 15.63 -17.58
N LEU A 143 9.47 15.86 -16.27
CA LEU A 143 9.43 14.82 -15.24
C LEU A 143 8.10 14.90 -14.50
N VAL A 144 7.38 13.78 -14.42
CA VAL A 144 6.09 13.69 -13.71
C VAL A 144 6.25 12.79 -12.50
N TYR A 145 6.09 13.37 -11.30
CA TYR A 145 6.02 12.62 -10.05
C TYR A 145 4.56 12.40 -9.66
N THR A 146 4.15 11.13 -9.56
CA THR A 146 2.80 10.76 -9.13
C THR A 146 2.83 9.98 -7.83
N GLY A 147 2.13 10.48 -6.80
CA GLY A 147 2.03 9.82 -5.51
C GLY A 147 1.89 10.81 -4.36
N ASN A 148 1.79 10.28 -3.13
CA ASN A 148 1.83 11.12 -1.94
C ASN A 148 3.23 11.69 -1.75
N ILE A 149 3.32 13.00 -1.55
CA ILE A 149 4.56 13.66 -1.10
C ILE A 149 4.79 13.26 0.37
N ALA A 150 5.69 12.31 0.60
CA ALA A 150 6.03 11.84 1.93
C ALA A 150 7.46 11.28 1.95
N THR A 151 8.06 11.25 3.13
CA THR A 151 9.42 10.77 3.31
C THR A 151 9.59 9.33 2.82
N GLY A 152 10.70 9.07 2.12
CA GLY A 152 11.03 7.73 1.62
C GLY A 152 10.15 7.27 0.44
N ARG A 153 9.54 8.21 -0.28
CA ARG A 153 8.76 7.96 -1.51
C ARG A 153 9.53 8.36 -2.79
N GLY A 154 10.83 8.64 -2.69
CA GLY A 154 11.70 8.90 -3.84
C GLY A 154 11.73 10.37 -4.31
N ILE A 155 10.90 11.24 -3.73
CA ILE A 155 10.84 12.66 -4.14
C ILE A 155 12.10 13.41 -3.72
N GLU A 156 12.69 13.05 -2.59
CA GLU A 156 13.92 13.67 -2.09
C GLU A 156 15.09 13.41 -3.04
N GLN A 157 15.26 12.17 -3.48
CA GLN A 157 16.28 11.80 -4.45
C GLN A 157 16.03 12.46 -5.81
N THR A 158 14.75 12.57 -6.21
CA THR A 158 14.37 13.26 -7.45
C THR A 158 14.80 14.73 -7.40
N LEU A 159 14.49 15.42 -6.30
CA LEU A 159 14.85 16.84 -6.11
C LEU A 159 16.36 17.05 -6.00
N GLN A 160 17.06 16.19 -5.25
CA GLN A 160 18.53 16.25 -5.11
C GLN A 160 19.23 16.11 -6.46
N ASN A 161 18.86 15.09 -7.24
CA ASN A 161 19.47 14.85 -8.55
C ASN A 161 19.12 15.93 -9.57
N LEU A 162 17.92 16.53 -9.47
CA LEU A 162 17.55 17.68 -10.32
C LEU A 162 18.42 18.90 -10.03
N ALA A 163 18.66 19.21 -8.75
CA ALA A 163 19.53 20.32 -8.35
C ALA A 163 20.99 20.09 -8.82
N GLU A 164 21.51 18.87 -8.71
CA GLU A 164 22.83 18.52 -9.22
C GLU A 164 22.91 18.65 -10.75
N LEU A 165 21.85 18.25 -11.46
CA LEU A 165 21.80 18.35 -12.91
C LEU A 165 21.76 19.80 -13.40
N GLU A 166 21.05 20.68 -12.69
CA GLU A 166 21.04 22.12 -12.97
C GLU A 166 22.43 22.75 -12.78
N GLN A 167 23.13 22.41 -11.69
CA GLN A 167 24.46 22.95 -11.38
C GLN A 167 25.54 22.51 -12.38
N ASN A 168 25.43 21.30 -12.93
CA ASN A 168 26.44 20.71 -13.81
C ASN A 168 26.11 20.82 -15.31
N ALA A 169 24.98 21.44 -15.68
CA ALA A 169 24.59 21.57 -17.07
C ALA A 169 25.50 22.58 -17.79
N GLN A 170 26.24 22.13 -18.81
CA GLN A 170 27.06 22.99 -19.67
C GLN A 170 26.22 23.95 -20.53
N ASP A 171 24.97 23.58 -20.83
CA ASP A 171 23.96 24.40 -21.48
C ASP A 171 22.73 24.50 -20.58
N GLN A 172 22.17 25.71 -20.44
CA GLN A 172 20.99 25.97 -19.62
C GLN A 172 19.78 25.22 -20.20
N ARG A 173 19.38 24.11 -19.57
CA ARG A 173 18.22 23.32 -19.99
C ARG A 173 16.96 23.83 -19.30
N ASP A 174 15.89 23.96 -20.07
CA ASP A 174 14.57 24.30 -19.55
C ASP A 174 13.95 23.06 -18.86
N ILE A 175 14.06 23.01 -17.53
CA ILE A 175 13.67 21.87 -16.68
C ILE A 175 12.51 22.29 -15.80
N HIS A 176 11.42 21.52 -15.85
CA HIS A 176 10.22 21.76 -15.07
C HIS A 176 9.85 20.51 -14.26
N LEU A 177 9.52 20.70 -12.98
CA LEU A 177 9.01 19.64 -12.10
C LEU A 177 7.58 19.98 -11.67
N GLU A 178 6.63 19.17 -12.12
CA GLU A 178 5.24 19.27 -11.71
C GLU A 178 4.93 18.19 -10.67
N VAL A 179 4.44 18.60 -9.50
CA VAL A 179 4.05 17.69 -8.42
C VAL A 179 2.53 17.59 -8.34
N VAL A 180 1.99 16.51 -8.90
CA VAL A 180 0.54 16.32 -9.00
C VAL A 180 0.00 15.64 -7.74
N ARG A 181 -0.78 16.38 -6.95
CA ARG A 181 -1.53 15.82 -5.82
C ARG A 181 -2.88 15.30 -6.29
N GLN A 182 -3.22 14.07 -5.91
CA GLN A 182 -4.61 13.60 -6.02
C GLN A 182 -5.47 14.31 -4.97
N ASN A 183 -6.27 15.28 -5.39
CA ASN A 183 -7.33 15.85 -4.56
C ASN A 183 -8.50 14.86 -4.53
N TRP A 184 -8.67 14.17 -3.40
CA TRP A 184 -9.90 13.43 -3.11
C TRP A 184 -10.96 14.42 -2.64
N THR A 185 -11.65 15.08 -3.57
CA THR A 185 -12.98 15.60 -3.25
C THR A 185 -13.93 14.41 -3.24
N ALA A 186 -14.51 14.13 -2.07
CA ALA A 186 -15.49 13.06 -1.90
C ALA A 186 -16.62 13.21 -2.94
N CYS A 187 -16.83 12.16 -3.73
CA CYS A 187 -18.06 11.95 -4.49
C CYS A 187 -18.98 11.06 -3.66
#